data_AF-A0A6N3T9B5-F1
#
_entry.id   AF-A0A6N3T9B5-F1
#
_cell.length_a   1.000
_cell.length_b   1.000
_cell.length_c   1.000
_cell.angle_alpha   90.00
_cell.angle_beta   90.00
_cell.angle_gamma   90.00
#
_symmetry.space_group_name_H-M   'P 1'
#
loop_
_entity.id
_entity.type
_entity.pdbx_description
1 polymer ?
#
loop_
_entity_poly.entity_id
_entity_poly.type
_entity_poly.pdbx_seq_one_letter_code
_entity_poly.pdbx_strand_id
1 'polypeptide(L)'
;MTDLSPLTAFEQESVKNLRIPDVVLHDARMMADLVVEVAAKGAADGAEITCPDALHWLGCRLQDKLDLLAALSGDGNAPGWMQPDETP
;
A
#
# COMPACT_ATOMS: atom_id res chain seq x y z
N MET A 1 -9.20 6.34 21.32
CA MET A 1 -7.75 6.49 21.13
C MET A 1 -7.16 5.10 20.93
N THR A 2 -6.85 4.71 19.68
CA THR A 2 -6.14 3.44 19.43
C THR A 2 -4.68 3.69 19.80
N ASP A 3 -4.29 3.28 21.00
CA ASP A 3 -2.91 3.36 21.45
C ASP A 3 -2.03 2.60 20.45
N LEU A 4 -1.18 3.32 19.74
CA LEU A 4 -0.24 2.76 18.77
C LEU A 4 1.04 2.27 19.46
N SER A 5 1.10 2.26 20.80
CA SER A 5 2.18 1.63 21.54
C SER A 5 2.14 0.11 21.32
N PRO A 6 3.24 -0.55 20.91
CA PRO A 6 4.64 -0.17 21.14
C PRO A 6 5.40 0.35 19.90
N LEU A 7 4.73 1.01 18.94
CA LEU A 7 5.41 1.51 17.74
C LEU A 7 6.43 2.62 18.07
N THR A 8 7.58 2.55 17.43
CA THR A 8 8.58 3.61 17.40
C THR A 8 8.02 4.88 16.75
N ALA A 9 8.65 6.04 16.98
CA ALA A 9 8.21 7.30 16.36
C ALA A 9 8.15 7.23 14.82
N PHE A 10 9.10 6.53 14.20
CA PHE A 10 9.13 6.30 12.75
C PHE A 10 7.95 5.44 12.26
N GLU A 11 7.64 4.36 12.98
CA GLU A 11 6.51 3.50 12.64
C GLU A 11 5.17 4.23 12.85
N GLN A 12 5.06 5.06 13.88
CA GLN A 12 3.88 5.89 14.11
C GLN A 12 3.66 6.90 12.97
N GLU A 13 4.72 7.55 12.49
CA GLU A 13 4.65 8.46 11.34
C GLU A 13 4.22 7.71 10.08
N SER A 14 4.78 6.52 9.86
CA SER A 14 4.41 5.66 8.75
C SER A 14 2.92 5.28 8.80
N VAL A 15 2.40 4.90 9.96
CA VAL A 15 0.97 4.58 10.15
C VAL A 15 0.09 5.80 9.92
N LYS A 16 0.51 6.99 10.36
CA LYS A 16 -0.24 8.24 10.10
C LYS A 16 -0.32 8.55 8.61
N ASN A 17 0.76 8.34 7.86
CA ASN A 17 0.77 8.53 6.41
C ASN A 17 -0.21 7.59 5.69
N LEU A 18 -0.42 6.37 6.20
CA LEU A 18 -1.41 5.43 5.67
C LEU A 18 -2.87 5.87 5.87
N ARG A 19 -3.13 6.91 6.67
CA ARG A 19 -4.47 7.50 6.83
C ARG A 19 -4.78 8.57 5.78
N ILE A 20 -3.78 9.00 5.00
CA ILE A 20 -3.91 10.10 4.04
C ILE A 20 -4.14 9.50 2.65
N PRO A 21 -5.34 9.65 2.05
CA PRO A 21 -5.67 9.02 0.76
C PRO A 21 -4.70 9.36 -0.36
N ASP A 22 -4.24 10.62 -0.43
CA ASP A 22 -3.30 11.08 -1.46
C ASP A 22 -1.94 10.37 -1.37
N VAL A 23 -1.45 10.10 -0.16
CA VAL A 23 -0.20 9.38 0.07
C VAL A 23 -0.35 7.92 -0.35
N VAL A 24 -1.47 7.28 0.03
CA VAL A 24 -1.77 5.90 -0.33
C VAL A 24 -1.93 5.73 -1.84
N LEU A 25 -2.61 6.68 -2.51
CA LEU A 25 -2.77 6.69 -3.96
C LEU A 25 -1.42 6.89 -4.68
N HIS A 26 -0.55 7.75 -4.16
CA HIS A 26 0.79 7.94 -4.70
C HIS A 26 1.61 6.64 -4.62
N ASP A 27 1.61 5.97 -3.46
CA ASP A 27 2.27 4.68 -3.26
C ASP A 27 1.74 3.60 -4.23
N ALA A 28 0.42 3.52 -4.40
CA ALA A 28 -0.21 2.56 -5.31
C ALA A 28 0.24 2.78 -6.76
N ARG A 29 0.36 4.04 -7.20
CA ARG A 29 0.88 4.36 -8.55
C ARG A 29 2.33 3.92 -8.72
N MET A 30 3.20 4.24 -7.77
CA MET A 30 4.61 3.81 -7.83
C MET A 30 4.74 2.28 -7.86
N MET A 31 3.91 1.56 -7.11
CA MET A 31 3.91 0.10 -7.14
C MET A 31 3.39 -0.48 -8.46
N ALA A 32 2.35 0.11 -9.04
CA ALA A 32 1.84 -0.30 -10.35
C ALA A 32 2.92 -0.13 -11.43
N ASP A 33 3.65 0.99 -11.42
CA ASP A 33 4.76 1.24 -12.34
C ASP A 33 5.86 0.18 -12.18
N LEU A 34 6.21 -0.17 -10.94
CA LEU A 34 7.21 -1.20 -10.65
C LEU A 34 6.77 -2.61 -11.10
N VAL A 35 5.49 -2.96 -10.91
CA VAL A 35 4.92 -4.22 -11.40
C VAL A 35 5.05 -4.30 -12.93
N VAL A 36 4.70 -3.22 -13.63
CA VAL A 36 4.83 -3.13 -15.10
C VAL A 36 6.29 -3.24 -15.52
N GLU A 37 7.21 -2.54 -14.86
CA GLU A 37 8.63 -2.59 -15.19
C GLU A 37 9.21 -4.00 -15.03
N VAL A 38 8.91 -4.68 -13.91
CA VAL A 38 9.38 -6.05 -13.63
C VAL A 38 8.78 -7.04 -14.62
N ALA A 39 7.48 -6.93 -14.90
CA ALA A 39 6.81 -7.81 -15.87
C ALA A 39 7.31 -7.58 -17.31
N ALA A 40 7.50 -6.33 -17.72
CA ALA A 40 7.97 -5.97 -19.06
C ALA A 40 9.44 -6.39 -19.29
N LYS A 41 10.30 -6.27 -18.28
CA LYS A 41 11.68 -6.77 -18.32
C LYS A 41 11.73 -8.29 -18.51
N GLY A 42 10.78 -9.03 -17.95
CA GLY A 42 10.63 -10.47 -18.24
C GLY A 42 10.16 -10.72 -19.67
N ALA A 43 9.20 -9.92 -20.17
CA ALA A 43 8.54 -10.17 -21.45
C ALA A 43 9.37 -9.79 -22.71
N ALA A 44 10.32 -8.86 -22.60
CA ALA A 44 10.94 -8.21 -23.76
C ALA A 44 11.73 -9.15 -24.70
N ASP A 45 12.22 -10.30 -24.22
CA ASP A 45 13.04 -11.22 -25.01
C ASP A 45 12.45 -12.65 -25.13
N GLY A 46 11.15 -12.82 -24.84
CA GLY A 46 10.58 -14.16 -24.66
C GLY A 46 11.24 -14.92 -23.48
N ALA A 47 11.91 -14.18 -22.60
CA ALA A 47 12.50 -14.69 -21.39
C ALA A 47 11.41 -15.04 -20.39
N GLU A 48 11.62 -16.09 -19.60
CA GLU A 48 10.77 -16.33 -18.44
C GLU A 48 10.95 -15.18 -17.45
N ILE A 49 9.87 -14.83 -16.74
CA ILE A 49 9.95 -13.92 -15.60
C ILE A 49 10.96 -14.53 -14.62
N THR A 50 12.11 -13.89 -14.47
CA THR A 50 13.23 -14.44 -13.70
C THR A 50 12.94 -14.49 -12.19
N CYS A 51 11.93 -13.73 -11.74
CA CYS A 51 11.56 -13.61 -10.33
C CYS A 51 10.02 -13.58 -10.19
N PRO A 52 9.32 -14.72 -10.41
CA PRO A 52 7.86 -14.77 -10.32
C PRO A 52 7.35 -14.47 -8.92
N ASP A 53 8.09 -14.91 -7.88
CA ASP A 53 7.74 -14.63 -6.48
C ASP A 53 7.82 -13.14 -6.15
N ALA A 54 8.80 -12.42 -6.73
CA ALA A 54 8.92 -10.98 -6.54
C ALA A 54 7.75 -10.24 -7.20
N LEU A 55 7.35 -10.66 -8.40
CA LEU A 55 6.18 -10.10 -9.08
C LEU A 55 4.89 -10.39 -8.32
N HIS A 56 4.73 -11.60 -7.78
CA HIS A 56 3.59 -11.96 -6.94
C HIS A 56 3.55 -11.10 -5.67
N TRP A 57 4.69 -10.97 -4.97
CA TRP A 57 4.79 -10.12 -3.78
C TRP A 57 4.44 -8.66 -4.08
N LEU A 58 4.93 -8.10 -5.18
CA LEU A 58 4.59 -6.75 -5.63
C LEU A 58 3.09 -6.59 -5.93
N GLY A 59 2.49 -7.58 -6.60
CA GLY A 59 1.05 -7.62 -6.85
C GLY A 59 0.22 -7.61 -5.56
N CYS A 60 0.60 -8.44 -4.58
CA CYS A 60 -0.04 -8.44 -3.26
C CYS A 60 0.10 -7.08 -2.56
N ARG A 61 1.27 -6.44 -2.62
CA ARG A 61 1.47 -5.12 -2.02
C ARG A 61 0.69 -4.01 -2.70
N LEU A 62 0.53 -4.07 -4.02
CA LEU A 62 -0.33 -3.15 -4.74
C LEU A 62 -1.79 -3.33 -4.31
N GLN A 63 -2.26 -4.57 -4.21
CA GLN A 63 -3.62 -4.88 -3.73
C GLN A 63 -3.85 -4.33 -2.32
N ASP A 64 -2.92 -4.53 -1.38
CA ASP A 64 -3.00 -3.98 -0.03
C ASP A 64 -3.26 -2.46 -0.03
N LYS A 65 -2.59 -1.71 -0.92
CA LYS A 65 -2.78 -0.24 -1.03
C LYS A 65 -4.11 0.15 -1.66
N LEU A 66 -4.58 -0.60 -2.65
CA LEU A 66 -5.88 -0.33 -3.27
C LEU A 66 -7.02 -0.61 -2.30
N ASP A 67 -6.92 -1.70 -1.53
CA ASP A 67 -7.88 -2.03 -0.46
C ASP A 67 -7.86 -0.95 0.63
N LEU A 68 -6.68 -0.48 1.00
CA LEU A 68 -6.52 0.64 1.95
C LEU A 68 -7.17 1.92 1.42
N LEU A 69 -6.97 2.25 0.14
CA LEU A 69 -7.55 3.43 -0.49
C LEU A 69 -9.08 3.34 -0.57
N ALA A 70 -9.61 2.15 -0.91
CA ALA A 70 -11.06 1.89 -0.92
C ALA A 70 -11.66 2.09 0.48
N ALA A 71 -11.00 1.54 1.52
CA ALA A 71 -11.41 1.73 2.91
C ALA A 71 -11.43 3.22 3.32
N LEU A 72 -10.45 4.02 2.89
CA LEU A 72 -10.40 5.47 3.14
C LEU A 72 -11.45 6.27 2.36
N SER A 73 -11.95 5.74 1.24
CA SER A 73 -12.89 6.42 0.35
C SER A 73 -14.35 6.37 0.84
N GLY A 74 -14.60 5.69 1.97
CA GLY A 74 -15.91 5.68 2.62
C GLY A 74 -16.65 4.35 2.55
N ASP A 75 -15.99 3.27 2.12
CA ASP A 75 -16.57 1.91 2.02
C ASP A 75 -16.94 1.30 3.39
N GLY A 76 -16.72 2.04 4.49
CA GLY A 76 -17.20 1.72 5.83
C GLY A 76 -16.46 0.60 6.56
N ASN A 77 -15.52 -0.08 5.89
CA ASN A 77 -14.75 -1.20 6.44
C ASN A 77 -13.32 -0.83 6.88
N ALA A 78 -13.01 0.45 7.04
CA ALA A 78 -11.70 0.86 7.51
C ALA A 78 -11.47 0.41 8.97
N PRO A 79 -10.40 -0.36 9.25
CA PRO A 79 -9.98 -0.68 10.61
C PRO A 79 -9.91 0.55 11.53
N GLY A 80 -10.21 0.39 12.82
CA GLY A 80 -10.24 1.51 13.78
C GLY A 80 -8.93 2.29 13.94
N TRP A 81 -7.78 1.73 13.54
CA TRP A 81 -6.50 2.47 13.51
C TRP A 81 -6.39 3.46 12.35
N MET A 82 -7.24 3.34 11.33
CA MET A 82 -7.29 4.22 10.14
C MET A 82 -8.24 5.41 10.31
N GLN A 83 -9.15 5.34 11.27
CA GLN A 83 -10.06 6.44 11.56
C GLN A 83 -9.23 7.69 11.94
N PRO A 84 -9.53 8.88 11.37
CA PRO A 84 -8.90 10.11 11.83
C PRO A 84 -9.19 10.30 13.31
N ASP A 85 -8.23 10.88 14.04
CA ASP A 85 -8.41 11.12 15.47
C ASP A 85 -9.65 12.01 15.65
N GLU A 86 -10.64 11.53 16.42
CA GLU A 86 -11.84 12.31 16.75
C GLU A 86 -11.38 13.67 17.31
N THR A 87 -11.72 14.74 16.60
CA THR A 87 -11.45 16.10 17.07
C THR A 87 -12.37 16.38 18.26
N PRO A 88 -11.85 16.89 19.40
CA PRO A 88 -12.69 17.32 20.50
C PRO A 88 -13.59 18.50 20.10
#